data_AF-A0A7Y3DTV3-F1
#
_entry.id   AF-A0A7Y3DTV3-F1
#
_cell.length_a   1.000
_cell.length_b   1.000
_cell.length_c   1.000
_cell.angle_alpha   90.00
_cell.angle_beta   90.00
_cell.angle_gamma   90.00
#
_symmetry.space_group_name_H-M   'P 1'
#
loop_
_entity.id
_entity.type
_entity.pdbx_description
1 polymer ?
#
loop_
_entity_poly.entity_id
_entity_poly.type
_entity_poly.pdbx_seq_one_letter_code
_entity_poly.pdbx_strand_id
1 'polypeptide(L)' 'MGIPSKLISFRNRESSREASAVVQALINEILKRHGEAAQAILFYGSCLRTGNDRDGLVDLYVLVD' A
#
# COMPACT_ATOMS: atom_id res chain seq x y z
N MET A 1 -5.59 -4.32 18.49
CA MET A 1 -5.92 -5.70 18.05
C MET A 1 -4.96 -6.04 16.92
N GLY A 2 -3.96 -6.91 17.16
CA GLY A 2 -2.80 -7.01 16.25
C GLY A 2 -3.14 -7.51 14.84
N ILE A 3 -2.45 -6.98 13.84
CA ILE A 3 -2.55 -7.40 12.43
C ILE A 3 -2.53 -8.93 12.34
N PRO A 4 -3.52 -9.56 11.68
CA PRO A 4 -3.49 -10.99 11.42
C PRO A 4 -2.15 -11.38 10.79
N SER A 5 -1.40 -12.29 11.41
CA SER A 5 -0.10 -12.78 10.94
C SER A 5 -0.15 -13.35 9.50
N LYS A 6 -1.35 -13.72 9.03
CA LYS A 6 -1.65 -14.05 7.62
C LYS A 6 -1.44 -12.88 6.65
N LEU A 7 -1.74 -11.64 7.03
CA LEU A 7 -1.51 -10.46 6.18
C LEU A 7 -0.03 -10.08 6.12
N ILE A 8 0.71 -10.21 7.23
CA ILE A 8 2.17 -10.00 7.26
C ILE A 8 2.89 -11.03 6.37
N SER A 9 2.40 -12.27 6.33
CA SER A 9 2.98 -13.34 5.50
C SER A 9 2.64 -13.21 4.00
N PHE A 10 1.61 -12.44 3.62
CA PHE A 10 1.32 -12.11 2.22
C PHE A 10 2.26 -11.07 1.59
N ARG A 11 3.29 -10.63 2.33
CA ARG A 11 4.29 -9.66 1.87
C ARG A 11 5.07 -10.08 0.62
N ASN A 12 5.07 -11.37 0.20
CA ASN A 12 6.04 -11.88 -0.76
C ASN A 12 5.48 -12.77 -1.88
N ARG A 13 4.78 -12.18 -2.85
CA ARG A 13 4.81 -12.69 -4.23
C ARG A 13 4.79 -11.59 -5.29
N GLU A 14 4.11 -10.48 -5.01
CA GLU A 14 3.99 -9.32 -5.92
C GLU A 14 4.84 -8.10 -5.48
N SER A 15 5.53 -8.18 -4.33
CA SER A 15 6.33 -7.08 -3.74
C SER A 15 7.69 -6.84 -4.41
N SER A 16 8.03 -7.60 -5.45
CA SER A 16 9.26 -7.42 -6.22
C SER A 16 9.21 -6.24 -7.19
N ARG A 17 8.03 -5.62 -7.38
CA ARG A 17 7.91 -4.34 -8.06
C ARG A 17 7.93 -3.22 -7.02
N GLU A 18 9.01 -2.44 -7.03
CA GLU A 18 9.07 -1.20 -6.28
C GLU A 18 7.89 -0.30 -6.68
N ALA A 19 7.15 0.17 -5.68
CA ALA A 19 6.11 1.16 -5.92
C ALA A 19 6.78 2.43 -6.45
N SER A 20 6.21 3.01 -7.51
CA SER A 20 6.68 4.27 -8.08
C SER A 20 6.76 5.38 -7.03
N ALA A 21 7.61 6.38 -7.27
CA ALA A 21 7.79 7.54 -6.40
C ALA A 21 6.47 8.25 -6.04
N VAL A 22 5.48 8.25 -6.95
CA VAL A 22 4.16 8.84 -6.71
C VAL A 22 3.38 8.05 -5.66
N VAL A 23 3.39 6.72 -5.77
CA VAL A 23 2.73 5.82 -4.80
C VAL A 23 3.41 5.92 -3.44
N GLN A 24 4.74 6.03 -3.42
CA GLN A 24 5.50 6.27 -2.18
C GLN A 24 5.13 7.60 -1.51
N ALA A 25 4.96 8.67 -2.28
CA ALA A 25 4.52 9.96 -1.74
C ALA A 25 3.12 9.87 -1.10
N LEU A 26 2.20 9.14 -1.74
CA LEU A 26 0.84 8.93 -1.21
C LEU A 26 0.85 8.08 0.07
N ILE A 27 1.66 7.01 0.10
CA ILE A 27 1.88 6.17 1.30
C ILE A 27 2.37 7.04 2.47
N ASN A 28 3.37 7.88 2.23
CA ASN A 28 3.91 8.77 3.27
C ASN A 28 2.85 9.71 3.83
N GLU A 29 1.96 10.23 3.00
CA GLU A 29 0.92 11.16 3.45
C GLU A 29 -0.20 10.46 4.23
N ILE A 30 -0.53 9.22 3.85
CA ILE A 30 -1.41 8.36 4.63
C ILE A 30 -0.79 8.06 6.00
N LEU A 31 0.50 7.70 6.04
CA LEU A 31 1.20 7.42 7.30
C LEU A 31 1.26 8.66 8.20
N LYS A 32 1.48 9.86 7.65
CA LYS A 32 1.42 11.10 8.45
C LYS A 32 0.03 11.35 9.02
N ARG A 33 -1.03 11.07 8.25
CA ARG A 33 -2.42 11.31 8.66
C ARG A 33 -2.89 10.35 9.74
N HIS A 34 -2.52 9.08 9.63
CA HIS A 34 -2.99 8.02 10.51
C HIS A 34 -1.98 7.69 11.64
N GLY A 35 -0.73 8.10 11.51
CA GLY A 35 0.32 7.90 12.52
C GLY A 35 0.47 6.43 12.90
N GLU A 36 0.66 6.18 14.20
CA GLU A 36 0.78 4.84 14.78
C GLU A 36 -0.51 4.00 14.64
N ALA A 37 -1.65 4.61 14.31
CA ALA A 37 -2.87 3.85 14.05
C ALA A 37 -2.79 3.10 12.73
N ALA A 38 -1.96 3.52 11.76
CA ALA A 38 -1.78 2.80 10.50
C ALA A 38 -0.98 1.52 10.71
N GLN A 39 -1.68 0.39 10.63
CA GLN A 39 -1.09 -0.93 10.81
C GLN A 39 -0.49 -1.49 9.52
N ALA A 40 -1.18 -1.31 8.38
CA ALA A 40 -0.67 -1.73 7.07
C ALA A 40 -1.32 -0.96 5.93
N ILE A 41 -0.63 -0.89 4.79
CA ILE A 41 -1.16 -0.32 3.55
C ILE A 41 -1.03 -1.36 2.43
N LEU A 42 -2.14 -1.63 1.76
CA LEU A 42 -2.20 -2.54 0.62
C LEU A 42 -2.43 -1.73 -0.66
N PHE A 43 -1.46 -1.78 -1.57
CA PHE A 43 -1.61 -1.25 -2.93
C PHE A 43 -2.11 -2.35 -3.87
N TYR A 44 -3.18 -2.06 -4.60
CA TYR A 44 -3.79 -2.99 -5.55
C TYR A 44 -4.32 -2.24 -6.78
N GLY A 45 -5.03 -2.96 -7.64
CA GLY A 45 -5.72 -2.37 -8.78
C GLY A 45 -4.92 -2.41 -10.07
N SER A 46 -5.43 -1.71 -11.09
CA SER A 46 -4.88 -1.72 -12.45
C SER A 46 -3.49 -1.09 -12.51
N CYS A 47 -3.23 -0.04 -11.72
CA CYS A 47 -1.94 0.66 -11.71
C CYS A 47 -0.78 -0.25 -11.27
N LEU A 48 -1.04 -1.20 -10.36
CA LEU A 48 -0.05 -2.21 -9.97
C LEU A 48 0.25 -3.20 -11.11
N ARG A 49 -0.78 -3.60 -11.86
CA ARG A 49 -0.66 -4.60 -12.93
C ARG A 49 0.00 -4.03 -14.19
N THR A 50 -0.38 -2.80 -14.57
CA THR A 50 0.10 -2.15 -15.80
C THR A 50 1.44 -1.44 -15.62
N GLY A 51 1.81 -1.10 -14.38
CA GLY A 51 3.01 -0.30 -14.10
C GLY A 51 2.91 1.15 -14.59
N ASN A 52 1.72 1.59 -15.01
CA ASN A 52 1.44 2.98 -15.37
C ASN A 52 0.65 3.61 -14.22
N ASP A 53 1.34 4.37 -13.39
CA ASP A 53 0.82 5.10 -12.23
C ASP A 53 0.44 6.55 -12.55
N ARG A 54 0.61 6.99 -13.81
CA ARG A 54 0.43 8.39 -14.23
C ARG A 54 -0.95 8.72 -14.81
N ASP A 55 -1.65 7.72 -15.37
CA ASP A 55 -2.98 7.89 -16.00
C ASP A 55 -4.11 7.09 -15.32
N GLY A 56 -3.84 6.54 -14.13
CA GLY A 56 -4.79 5.67 -13.43
C GLY A 56 -5.00 6.06 -11.97
N LEU A 57 -6.20 5.80 -11.46
CA LEU A 57 -6.50 5.94 -10.03
C LEU A 57 -5.72 4.87 -9.24
N VAL A 58 -4.97 5.30 -8.22
CA VAL A 58 -4.23 4.42 -7.34
C VAL A 58 -5.17 3.93 -6.22
N ASP A 59 -5.44 2.63 -6.19
CA ASP A 59 -6.28 2.03 -5.16
C ASP A 59 -5.45 1.56 -3.95
N LEU A 60 -5.67 2.18 -2.78
CA LEU A 60 -5.01 1.85 -1.52
C LEU A 60 -6.02 1.47 -0.44
N TYR A 61 -5.76 0.37 0.27
CA TYR A 61 -6.44 0.06 1.54
C TYR A 61 -5.49 0.33 2.70
N VAL A 62 -5.98 1.04 3.72
CA VAL A 62 -5.26 1.29 4.96
C VAL A 62 -5.96 0.52 6.07
N LEU A 63 -5.21 -0.36 6.73
CA LEU A 63 -5.67 -1.03 7.94
C LEU A 63 -5.25 -0.18 9.13
N VAL A 64 -6.21 0.18 9.97
CA VAL A 64 -5.97 0.92 11.21
C VAL A 64 -6.42 0.12 12.44
N ASP A 65 -5.87 0.41 13.62
CA ASP A 65 -6.34 -0.13 14.92
C ASP A 65 -7.66 0.48 15.38
#